data_AF-A0A2D7LN01-F1
#
_entry.id   AF-A0A2D7LN01-F1
#
_cell.length_a   1.000
_cell.length_b   1.000
_cell.length_c   1.000
_cell.angle_alpha   90.00
_cell.angle_beta   90.00
_cell.angle_gamma   90.00
#
_symmetry.space_group_name_H-M   'P 1'
#
loop_
_entity.id
_entity.type
_entity.pdbx_description
1 polymer ?
#
loop_
_entity_poly.entity_id
_entity_poly.type
_entity_poly.pdbx_seq_one_letter_code
_entity_poly.pdbx_strand_id
1 'polypeptide(L)'
;MPYIGKEPLHGEYIKLDSITAANATGADNTGAGPYDLERSGAAFSPGTAEQCIVSLNGVTQAPGDAYTISGSQIIFSDALTSNDVINYVLVMGNNLSTGTPSSGSIQAAQLSNTLFRDPLRINDDSIDTNITIASTERAMVAGDISVANGVTLTVNGVLTVV
;
A
#
# COMPACT_ATOMS: atom_id res chain seq x y z
N MET A 1 -0.36 24.48 -13.92
CA MET A 1 0.68 24.32 -14.96
C MET A 1 0.51 22.93 -15.56
N PRO A 2 0.40 22.77 -16.89
CA PRO A 2 0.33 21.45 -17.48
C PRO A 2 1.65 20.72 -17.24
N TYR A 3 1.57 19.50 -16.75
CA TYR A 3 2.73 18.62 -16.57
C TYR A 3 3.26 18.22 -17.95
N ILE A 4 4.52 18.56 -18.27
CA ILE A 4 5.15 18.15 -19.53
C ILE A 4 5.84 16.79 -19.31
N GLY A 5 5.11 15.72 -19.61
CA GLY A 5 5.56 14.34 -19.43
C GLY A 5 4.45 13.34 -19.79
N LYS A 6 4.80 12.08 -20.03
CA LYS A 6 3.81 10.99 -20.12
C LYS A 6 3.26 10.76 -18.72
N GLU A 7 1.94 10.66 -18.58
CA GLU A 7 1.32 10.27 -17.32
C GLU A 7 1.86 8.89 -16.91
N PRO A 8 2.23 8.68 -15.64
CA PRO A 8 2.59 7.37 -15.15
C PRO A 8 1.40 6.41 -15.36
N LEU A 9 1.60 5.35 -16.14
CA LEU A 9 0.51 4.42 -16.49
C LEU A 9 0.03 3.63 -15.26
N HIS A 10 0.92 3.42 -14.27
CA HIS A 10 0.66 2.67 -13.04
C HIS A 10 1.45 3.23 -11.85
N GLY A 11 0.86 3.15 -10.65
CA GLY A 11 1.38 3.72 -9.40
C GLY A 11 0.54 4.91 -8.93
N GLU A 12 0.36 5.04 -7.62
CA GLU A 12 -0.32 6.19 -7.02
C GLU A 12 0.72 7.28 -6.72
N TYR A 13 0.74 8.34 -7.54
CA TYR A 13 1.65 9.48 -7.36
C TYR A 13 0.87 10.64 -6.77
N ILE A 14 1.14 10.94 -5.50
CA ILE A 14 0.36 11.91 -4.73
C ILE A 14 1.26 13.09 -4.41
N LYS A 15 0.93 14.26 -4.93
CA LYS A 15 1.46 15.50 -4.38
C LYS A 15 0.64 15.85 -3.13
N LEU A 16 1.30 15.95 -1.99
CA LEU A 16 0.68 16.37 -0.75
C LEU A 16 0.39 17.87 -0.75
N ASP A 17 -0.47 18.28 0.17
CA ASP A 17 -0.85 19.67 0.35
C ASP A 17 0.37 20.52 0.74
N SER A 18 0.28 21.83 0.51
CA SER A 18 1.40 22.73 0.80
C SER A 18 1.65 22.80 2.31
N ILE A 19 2.85 22.43 2.72
CA ILE A 19 3.34 22.57 4.10
C ILE A 19 4.16 23.85 4.17
N THR A 20 3.93 24.68 5.18
CA THR A 20 4.76 25.87 5.43
C THR A 20 5.62 25.64 6.66
N ALA A 21 6.85 26.15 6.66
CA ALA A 21 7.76 26.05 7.82
C ALA A 21 7.16 26.71 9.09
N ALA A 22 6.18 27.60 8.91
CA ALA A 22 5.43 28.25 9.99
C ALA A 22 4.33 27.37 10.62
N ASN A 23 3.98 26.22 10.03
CA ASN A 23 2.89 25.35 10.47
C ASN A 23 3.41 24.05 11.11
N ALA A 24 4.46 24.13 11.93
CA ALA A 24 4.95 22.99 12.70
C ALA A 24 3.93 22.61 13.78
N THR A 25 3.61 21.32 13.86
CA THR A 25 2.65 20.77 14.81
C THR A 25 3.34 20.64 16.17
N GLY A 26 2.86 21.38 17.18
CA GLY A 26 3.43 21.36 18.53
C GLY A 26 4.61 22.31 18.77
N ALA A 27 4.67 23.42 18.03
CA ALA A 27 5.70 24.44 18.12
C ALA A 27 6.15 24.81 19.55
N ASP A 28 7.27 24.23 20.00
CA ASP A 28 8.32 25.03 20.62
C ASP A 28 9.03 25.78 19.48
N ASN A 29 9.43 27.03 19.69
CA ASN A 29 9.97 27.95 18.67
C ASN A 29 11.37 27.55 18.15
N THR A 30 11.66 26.25 18.01
CA THR A 30 12.95 25.69 17.63
C THR A 30 13.04 25.23 16.17
N GLY A 31 11.94 25.28 15.41
CA GLY A 31 11.94 25.16 13.95
C GLY A 31 12.11 23.76 13.36
N ALA A 32 12.22 22.68 14.15
CA ALA A 32 12.51 21.34 13.62
C ALA A 32 11.27 20.52 13.14
N GLY A 33 10.04 20.97 13.42
CA GLY A 33 8.85 20.13 13.22
C GLY A 33 8.78 18.96 14.21
N PRO A 34 7.65 18.25 14.29
CA PRO A 34 7.00 17.62 13.13
C PRO A 34 6.09 18.55 12.33
N TYR A 35 5.93 18.23 11.04
CA TYR A 35 4.99 18.87 10.13
C TYR A 35 3.96 17.86 9.64
N ASP A 36 2.69 18.25 9.64
CA ASP A 36 1.61 17.37 9.18
C ASP A 36 1.64 17.17 7.66
N LEU A 37 1.49 15.91 7.26
CA LEU A 37 1.35 15.46 5.88
C LEU A 37 -0.15 15.32 5.61
N GLU A 38 -0.66 16.15 4.71
CA GLU A 38 -2.08 16.13 4.33
C GLU A 38 -2.25 15.88 2.82
N ARG A 39 -3.35 15.21 2.49
CA ARG A 39 -3.85 15.07 1.13
C ARG A 39 -5.28 15.57 1.10
N SER A 40 -5.53 16.67 0.39
CA SER A 40 -6.86 17.27 0.30
C SER A 40 -7.48 17.61 1.67
N GLY A 41 -6.65 18.05 2.63
CA GLY A 41 -7.04 18.48 3.98
C GLY A 41 -7.27 17.33 4.97
N ALA A 42 -6.88 16.10 4.63
CA ALA A 42 -6.94 14.95 5.53
C ALA A 42 -5.52 14.40 5.76
N ALA A 43 -5.26 13.97 7.00
CA ALA A 43 -3.98 13.38 7.36
C ALA A 43 -3.65 12.18 6.46
N PHE A 44 -2.47 12.21 5.84
CA PHE A 44 -1.97 11.20 4.94
C PHE A 44 -0.71 10.57 5.53
N SER A 45 -0.69 9.25 5.65
CA SER A 45 0.45 8.50 6.17
C SER A 45 1.14 7.74 5.04
N PRO A 46 2.28 8.23 4.55
CA PRO A 46 3.13 7.42 3.69
C PRO A 46 3.60 6.14 4.43
N GLY A 47 3.73 5.01 3.73
CA GLY A 47 4.40 3.79 4.20
C GLY A 47 5.84 3.95 4.77
N THR A 48 6.80 4.49 4.02
CA THR A 48 8.18 4.82 4.44
C THR A 48 8.63 6.21 3.95
N ALA A 49 9.75 6.73 4.48
CA ALA A 49 10.33 7.99 4.01
C ALA A 49 10.87 7.89 2.57
N GLU A 50 11.42 6.73 2.19
CA GLU A 50 12.09 6.49 0.90
C GLU A 50 11.15 6.53 -0.30
N GLN A 51 9.85 6.36 -0.10
CA GLN A 51 8.87 6.52 -1.17
C GLN A 51 8.54 8.00 -1.44
N CYS A 52 9.00 8.92 -0.59
CA CYS A 52 8.73 10.34 -0.71
C CYS A 52 9.90 11.07 -1.39
N ILE A 53 9.57 11.96 -2.32
CA ILE A 53 10.49 13.00 -2.78
C ILE A 53 10.08 14.30 -2.10
N VAL A 54 10.95 14.80 -1.24
CA VAL A 54 10.78 16.05 -0.51
C VAL A 54 11.75 17.08 -1.06
N SER A 55 11.25 18.28 -1.36
CA SER A 55 12.08 19.42 -1.78
C SER A 55 12.00 20.53 -0.75
N LEU A 56 13.18 20.98 -0.31
CA LEU A 56 13.37 22.13 0.57
C LEU A 56 14.24 23.15 -0.15
N ASN A 57 13.75 24.40 -0.30
CA ASN A 57 14.44 25.48 -1.00
C ASN A 57 14.93 25.13 -2.42
N GLY A 58 14.20 24.26 -3.12
CA GLY A 58 14.53 23.76 -4.45
C GLY A 58 15.54 22.61 -4.46
N VAL A 59 16.00 22.14 -3.30
CA VAL A 59 16.92 21.01 -3.16
C VAL A 59 16.16 19.77 -2.70
N THR A 60 16.30 18.67 -3.44
CA THR A 60 15.76 17.37 -3.04
C THR A 60 16.51 16.83 -1.82
N GLN A 61 15.77 16.40 -0.80
CA GLN A 61 16.28 15.94 0.48
C GLN A 61 16.46 14.41 0.48
N ALA A 62 17.53 13.92 1.11
CA ALA A 62 17.77 12.50 1.26
C ALA A 62 16.88 11.90 2.38
N PRO A 63 16.03 10.91 2.09
CA PRO A 63 15.22 10.23 3.11
C PRO A 63 16.12 9.51 4.13
N GLY A 64 15.73 9.52 5.40
CA GLY A 64 16.47 8.90 6.51
C GLY A 64 17.61 9.75 7.07
N ASP A 65 18.28 10.52 6.21
CA ASP A 65 19.38 11.42 6.61
C ASP A 65 18.89 12.86 6.85
N ALA A 66 18.18 13.45 5.88
CA ALA A 66 17.72 14.84 5.95
C ALA A 66 16.30 14.98 6.52
N TYR A 67 15.52 13.90 6.51
CA TYR A 67 14.20 13.84 7.15
C TYR A 67 13.77 12.40 7.47
N THR A 68 12.82 12.28 8.39
CA THR A 68 12.12 11.04 8.71
C THR A 68 10.61 11.23 8.61
N ILE A 69 9.85 10.14 8.41
CA ILE A 69 8.39 10.15 8.40
C ILE A 69 7.88 9.17 9.45
N SER A 70 6.94 9.61 10.29
CA SER A 70 6.27 8.79 11.28
C SER A 70 4.77 9.06 11.23
N GLY A 71 4.00 8.07 10.76
CA GLY A 71 2.57 8.26 10.51
C GLY A 71 2.34 9.37 9.47
N SER A 72 1.50 10.34 9.82
CA SER A 72 1.20 11.51 8.98
C SER A 72 2.09 12.71 9.29
N GLN A 73 3.30 12.49 9.83
CA GLN A 73 4.22 13.59 10.17
C GLN A 73 5.58 13.39 9.52
N ILE A 74 6.14 14.48 9.01
CA ILE A 74 7.53 14.57 8.56
C ILE A 74 8.35 15.41 9.54
N ILE A 75 9.55 14.95 9.87
CA ILE A 75 10.51 15.66 10.74
C ILE A 75 11.79 15.85 9.95
N PHE A 76 12.27 17.09 9.84
CA PHE A 76 13.54 17.39 9.20
C PHE A 76 14.67 17.28 10.23
N SER A 77 15.82 16.80 9.79
CA SER A 77 17.00 16.67 10.65
C SER A 77 17.55 18.04 11.07
N ASP A 78 17.47 19.02 10.16
CA ASP A 78 17.81 20.41 10.42
C ASP A 78 16.55 21.25 10.71
N ALA A 79 16.68 22.19 11.64
CA ALA A 79 15.62 23.13 11.95
C ALA A 79 15.37 24.07 10.77
N LEU A 80 14.10 24.17 10.37
CA LEU A 80 13.62 25.11 9.37
C LEU A 80 13.32 26.46 10.01
N THR A 81 13.69 27.52 9.30
CA THR A 81 13.37 28.91 9.63
C THR A 81 12.18 29.39 8.79
N SER A 82 11.67 30.59 9.09
CA SER A 82 10.60 31.21 8.29
C SER A 82 11.00 31.52 6.84
N ASN A 83 12.29 31.50 6.52
CA ASN A 83 12.79 31.70 5.16
C ASN A 83 12.82 30.40 4.35
N ASP A 84 12.70 29.25 5.01
CA ASP A 84 12.76 27.95 4.37
C ASP A 84 11.40 27.58 3.78
N VAL A 85 11.41 27.05 2.56
CA VAL A 85 10.22 26.71 1.79
C VAL A 85 10.26 25.23 1.43
N ILE A 86 9.30 24.47 1.97
CA ILE A 86 9.02 23.11 1.51
C ILE A 86 8.23 23.22 0.19
N ASN A 87 8.90 23.01 -0.94
CA ASN A 87 8.30 23.27 -2.25
C ASN A 87 7.26 22.21 -2.63
N TYR A 88 7.55 20.95 -2.31
CA TYR A 88 6.66 19.83 -2.55
C TYR A 88 7.07 18.63 -1.71
N VAL A 89 6.08 17.82 -1.37
CA VAL A 89 6.24 16.43 -0.96
C VAL A 89 5.45 15.58 -1.95
N LEU A 90 6.16 14.70 -2.66
CA LEU A 90 5.59 13.77 -3.65
C LEU A 90 5.74 12.35 -3.13
N VAL A 91 4.64 11.63 -3.01
CA VAL A 91 4.61 10.22 -2.61
C VAL A 91 4.59 9.37 -3.87
N MET A 92 5.55 8.46 -4.02
CA MET A 92 5.78 7.65 -5.24
C MET A 92 5.26 6.22 -5.12
N GLY A 93 4.01 6.08 -4.69
CA GLY A 93 3.37 4.78 -4.51
C GLY A 93 2.70 4.66 -3.15
N ASN A 94 1.80 3.69 -3.05
CA ASN A 94 1.20 3.26 -1.80
C ASN A 94 1.47 1.76 -1.68
N ASN A 95 1.50 1.26 -0.45
CA ASN A 95 1.77 -0.14 -0.10
C ASN A 95 0.85 -1.17 -0.81
N LEU A 96 -0.21 -0.72 -1.51
CA LEU A 96 -1.23 -1.57 -2.12
C LEU A 96 -1.66 -1.12 -3.53
N SER A 97 -0.80 -0.47 -4.31
CA SER A 97 -1.12 -0.23 -5.73
C SER A 97 -0.76 -1.46 -6.56
N THR A 98 -1.55 -2.54 -6.43
CA THR A 98 -1.53 -3.63 -7.40
C THR A 98 -2.18 -3.11 -8.69
N GLY A 99 -1.36 -2.62 -9.61
CA GLY A 99 -1.84 -2.29 -10.96
C GLY A 99 -2.48 -3.52 -11.63
N THR A 100 -3.25 -3.30 -12.69
CA THR A 100 -3.72 -4.40 -13.53
C THR A 100 -2.49 -5.08 -14.17
N PRO A 101 -2.27 -6.40 -13.97
CA PRO A 101 -1.18 -7.10 -14.61
C PRO A 101 -1.30 -6.96 -16.13
N SER A 102 -0.19 -6.74 -16.83
CA SER A 102 -0.20 -6.71 -18.28
C SER A 102 -0.69 -8.05 -18.84
N SER A 103 -1.30 -8.04 -20.02
CA SER A 103 -1.74 -9.27 -20.67
C SER A 103 -0.58 -10.27 -20.78
N GLY A 104 -0.81 -11.51 -20.35
CA GLY A 104 0.19 -12.58 -20.36
C GLY A 104 1.27 -12.50 -19.27
N SER A 105 1.24 -11.47 -18.39
CA SER A 105 2.22 -11.37 -17.31
C SER A 105 2.02 -12.45 -16.25
N ILE A 106 0.78 -12.81 -15.91
CA ILE A 106 0.50 -13.90 -14.97
C ILE A 106 0.65 -15.25 -15.69
N GLN A 107 1.66 -16.00 -15.26
CA GLN A 107 2.00 -17.35 -15.69
C GLN A 107 2.04 -18.28 -14.46
N ALA A 108 2.37 -19.55 -14.68
CA ALA A 108 2.50 -20.57 -13.65
C ALA A 108 3.31 -20.13 -12.42
N ALA A 109 4.41 -19.40 -12.64
CA ALA A 109 5.32 -18.96 -11.58
C ALA A 109 4.72 -17.91 -10.63
N GLN A 110 3.66 -17.20 -11.05
CA GLN A 110 2.95 -16.24 -10.19
C GLN A 110 1.77 -16.86 -9.44
N LEU A 111 1.43 -18.13 -9.71
CA LEU A 111 0.38 -18.85 -8.99
C LEU A 111 0.99 -19.60 -7.81
N SER A 112 0.26 -19.65 -6.68
CA SER A 112 0.66 -20.46 -5.53
C SER A 112 0.81 -21.93 -5.94
N ASN A 113 1.85 -22.59 -5.42
CA ASN A 113 2.05 -24.03 -5.64
C ASN A 113 0.94 -24.89 -5.02
N THR A 114 0.18 -24.34 -4.06
CA THR A 114 -1.00 -24.97 -3.46
C THR A 114 -2.24 -24.91 -4.37
N LEU A 115 -2.19 -24.11 -5.45
CA LEU A 115 -3.26 -24.01 -6.45
C LEU A 115 -2.86 -24.66 -7.78
N PHE A 116 -1.59 -24.54 -8.17
CA PHE A 116 -1.12 -24.93 -9.49
C PHE A 116 0.29 -25.53 -9.47
N ARG A 117 0.43 -26.67 -10.16
CA ARG A 117 1.72 -27.26 -10.51
C ARG A 117 1.62 -27.82 -11.91
N ASP A 118 2.21 -27.16 -12.90
CA ASP A 118 2.09 -27.51 -14.32
C ASP A 118 2.27 -29.03 -14.57
N PRO A 119 1.30 -29.74 -15.19
CA PRO A 119 0.03 -29.30 -15.81
C PRO A 119 -1.23 -29.45 -14.94
N LEU A 120 -1.07 -29.62 -13.63
CA LEU A 120 -2.10 -30.00 -12.67
C LEU A 120 -2.62 -28.78 -11.89
N ARG A 121 -3.91 -28.81 -11.58
CA ARG A 121 -4.49 -28.03 -10.48
C ARG A 121 -4.39 -28.84 -9.21
N ILE A 122 -4.03 -28.18 -8.12
CA ILE A 122 -3.89 -28.80 -6.81
C ILE A 122 -4.99 -28.24 -5.93
N ASN A 123 -5.69 -29.12 -5.24
CA ASN A 123 -6.62 -28.76 -4.16
C ASN A 123 -6.00 -29.25 -2.86
N ASP A 124 -6.28 -28.53 -1.78
CA ASP A 124 -5.96 -29.03 -0.44
C ASP A 124 -6.91 -30.18 -0.08
N ASP A 125 -6.41 -31.17 0.67
CA ASP A 125 -7.19 -32.33 1.11
C ASP A 125 -7.82 -32.15 2.50
N SER A 126 -7.59 -30.99 3.14
CA SER A 126 -8.17 -30.63 4.42
C SER A 126 -8.78 -29.22 4.46
N ILE A 127 -9.81 -29.08 5.29
CA ILE A 127 -10.39 -27.81 5.69
C ILE A 127 -9.99 -27.58 7.15
N ASP A 128 -8.97 -26.74 7.32
CA ASP A 128 -8.34 -26.46 8.62
C ASP A 128 -8.89 -25.19 9.30
N THR A 129 -9.75 -24.44 8.61
CA THR A 129 -10.43 -23.25 9.15
C THR A 129 -11.89 -23.26 8.77
N ASN A 130 -12.73 -22.56 9.54
CA ASN A 130 -14.17 -22.52 9.28
C ASN A 130 -14.44 -21.87 7.92
N ILE A 131 -15.11 -22.59 7.02
CA ILE A 131 -15.48 -22.12 5.68
C ILE A 131 -17.00 -22.13 5.56
N THR A 132 -17.56 -21.06 4.99
CA THR A 132 -18.99 -20.99 4.62
C THR A 132 -19.11 -20.81 3.12
N ILE A 133 -19.86 -21.69 2.48
CA ILE A 133 -20.33 -21.53 1.10
C ILE A 133 -21.72 -20.89 1.18
N ALA A 134 -21.80 -19.60 0.84
CA ALA A 134 -23.03 -18.83 0.89
C ALA A 134 -24.07 -19.34 -0.12
N SER A 135 -25.34 -18.94 0.06
CA SER A 135 -26.45 -19.41 -0.78
C SER A 135 -26.33 -19.03 -2.26
N THR A 136 -25.50 -18.03 -2.59
CA THR A 136 -25.20 -17.59 -3.95
C THR A 136 -23.93 -18.21 -4.54
N GLU A 137 -23.23 -19.05 -3.78
CA GLU A 137 -21.91 -19.57 -4.16
C GLU A 137 -21.97 -21.03 -4.63
N ARG A 138 -20.99 -21.38 -5.46
CA ARG A 138 -20.75 -22.74 -5.95
C ARG A 138 -19.29 -23.08 -5.76
N ALA A 139 -19.00 -24.15 -5.04
CA ALA A 139 -17.65 -24.64 -4.80
C ALA A 139 -17.46 -26.03 -5.42
N MET A 140 -16.23 -26.34 -5.80
CA MET A 140 -15.82 -27.66 -6.29
C MET A 140 -14.55 -28.10 -5.57
N VAL A 141 -14.51 -29.36 -5.15
CA VAL A 141 -13.28 -30.05 -4.76
C VAL A 141 -13.18 -31.31 -5.62
N ALA A 142 -11.99 -31.56 -6.17
CA ALA A 142 -11.69 -32.81 -6.84
C ALA A 142 -10.87 -33.68 -5.89
N GLY A 143 -11.30 -34.94 -5.70
CA GLY A 143 -10.73 -35.86 -4.72
C GLY A 143 -11.40 -35.83 -3.35
N ASP A 144 -10.78 -36.51 -2.40
CA ASP A 144 -11.19 -36.51 -1.01
C ASP A 144 -10.95 -35.16 -0.33
N ILE A 145 -11.83 -34.86 0.63
CA ILE A 145 -11.75 -33.64 1.42
C ILE A 145 -12.11 -33.98 2.87
N SER A 146 -11.20 -33.67 3.78
CA SER A 146 -11.37 -33.87 5.21
C SER A 146 -11.70 -32.56 5.90
N VAL A 147 -12.53 -32.60 6.95
CA VAL A 147 -12.79 -31.43 7.81
C VAL A 147 -12.10 -31.67 9.13
N ALA A 148 -11.20 -30.77 9.51
CA ALA A 148 -10.43 -30.91 10.74
C ALA A 148 -11.33 -30.90 11.99
N ASN A 149 -10.87 -31.54 13.07
CA ASN A 149 -11.64 -31.58 14.32
C ASN A 149 -11.84 -30.15 14.88
N GLY A 150 -13.08 -29.82 15.23
CA GLY A 150 -13.43 -28.48 15.71
C GLY A 150 -13.59 -27.42 14.60
N VAL A 151 -13.47 -27.81 13.33
CA VAL A 151 -13.72 -26.95 12.17
C VAL A 151 -15.08 -27.25 11.57
N THR A 152 -15.75 -26.22 11.07
CA THR A 152 -17.06 -26.31 10.43
C THR A 152 -16.98 -25.91 8.95
N LEU A 153 -17.42 -26.81 8.08
CA LEU A 153 -17.81 -26.50 6.71
C LEU A 153 -19.33 -26.27 6.67
N THR A 154 -19.75 -25.03 6.47
CA THR A 154 -21.17 -24.69 6.30
C THR A 154 -21.51 -24.58 4.82
N VAL A 155 -22.46 -25.40 4.33
CA VAL A 155 -22.89 -25.39 2.93
C VAL A 155 -24.33 -24.89 2.83
N ASN A 156 -24.49 -23.59 2.54
CA ASN A 156 -25.80 -22.99 2.24
C ASN A 156 -26.08 -22.90 0.74
N GLY A 157 -25.02 -22.89 -0.08
CA GLY A 157 -25.05 -22.96 -1.54
C GLY A 157 -24.88 -24.37 -2.08
N VAL A 158 -24.00 -24.54 -3.07
CA VAL A 158 -23.68 -25.85 -3.67
C VAL A 158 -22.21 -26.19 -3.52
N LEU A 159 -21.94 -27.38 -2.98
CA LEU A 159 -20.62 -28.01 -3.01
C LEU A 159 -20.68 -29.25 -3.92
N THR A 160 -19.77 -29.35 -4.88
CA THR A 160 -19.59 -30.54 -5.71
C THR A 160 -18.24 -31.17 -5.40
N VAL A 161 -18.24 -32.45 -5.05
CA VAL A 161 -17.02 -33.25 -4.88
C VAL A 161 -16.93 -34.20 -6.07
N VAL A 162 -15.85 -34.13 -6.83
CA VAL A 162 -15.63 -34.87 -8.10
C VAL A 162 -14.59 -35.95 -7.92
#